data_AF-A0A2S9GAY7-F1
#
_entry.id   AF-A0A2S9GAY7-F1
#
_cell.length_a   1.000
_cell.length_b   1.000
_cell.length_c   1.000
_cell.angle_alpha   90.00
_cell.angle_beta   90.00
_cell.angle_gamma   90.00
#
_symmetry.space_group_name_H-M   'P 1'
#
loop_
_entity.id
_entity.type
_entity.pdbx_description
1 polymer ?
#
loop_
_entity_poly.entity_id
_entity_poly.type
_entity_poly.pdbx_seq_one_letter_code
_entity_poly.pdbx_strand_id
1 'polypeptide(L)'
;HRFPGSMAKRVQALAQVVVDEYGGDPTALWTDGADGREVLRRPKALPGFGEQKAKIFLALLGKQYGVTPTGWRAAAGDYGKAGSH
;
A
#
# COMPACT_ATOMS: atom_id res chain seq x y z
N HIS A 1 -8.28 -15.80 -15.59
CA HIS A 1 -7.99 -14.35 -15.48
C HIS A 1 -7.88 -13.76 -16.89
N ARG A 2 -8.50 -12.61 -17.20
CA ARG A 2 -8.57 -12.06 -18.58
C ARG A 2 -7.29 -11.33 -19.05
N PHE A 3 -6.38 -10.97 -18.14
CA PHE A 3 -5.15 -10.24 -18.45
C PHE A 3 -3.88 -10.90 -17.83
N PRO A 4 -3.58 -12.17 -18.12
CA PRO A 4 -2.53 -12.91 -17.43
C PRO A 4 -1.13 -12.30 -17.67
N GLY A 5 -0.78 -12.00 -18.92
CA GLY A 5 0.55 -11.48 -19.25
C GLY A 5 0.84 -10.08 -18.69
N SER A 6 -0.11 -9.15 -18.78
CA SER A 6 0.09 -7.80 -18.27
C SER A 6 0.05 -7.74 -16.74
N MET A 7 -0.72 -8.59 -16.06
CA MET A 7 -0.65 -8.69 -14.60
C MET A 7 0.65 -9.34 -14.14
N ALA A 8 1.12 -10.40 -14.81
CA ALA A 8 2.40 -11.03 -14.49
C ALA A 8 3.56 -10.03 -14.55
N LYS A 9 3.63 -9.23 -15.63
CA LYS A 9 4.64 -8.16 -15.77
C LYS A 9 4.54 -7.12 -14.64
N ARG A 10 3.33 -6.70 -14.25
CA ARG A 10 3.15 -5.72 -13.16
C ARG A 10 3.57 -6.29 -11.80
N VAL A 11 3.23 -7.55 -11.51
CA VAL A 11 3.61 -8.21 -10.26
C VAL A 11 5.13 -8.38 -10.19
N GLN A 12 5.78 -8.81 -11.28
CA GLN A 12 7.24 -8.89 -11.33
C GLN A 12 7.90 -7.52 -11.14
N ALA A 13 7.40 -6.47 -11.80
CA ALA A 13 7.92 -5.12 -11.62
C ALA A 13 7.74 -4.60 -10.18
N LEU A 14 6.59 -4.89 -9.54
CA LEU A 14 6.39 -4.56 -8.13
C LEU A 14 7.38 -5.29 -7.24
N ALA A 15 7.56 -6.60 -7.43
CA ALA A 15 8.51 -7.40 -6.66
C ALA A 15 9.94 -6.87 -6.82
N GLN A 16 10.32 -6.43 -8.03
CA GLN A 16 11.62 -5.82 -8.28
C GLN A 16 11.82 -4.55 -7.44
N VAL A 17 10.81 -3.65 -7.39
CA VAL A 17 10.87 -2.45 -6.53
C VAL A 17 11.01 -2.82 -5.05
N VAL A 18 10.31 -3.86 -4.58
CA VAL A 18 10.44 -4.33 -3.19
C VAL A 18 11.86 -4.84 -2.90
N VAL A 19 12.48 -5.56 -3.83
CA VAL A 19 13.87 -6.00 -3.69
C VAL A 19 14.83 -4.82 -3.68
N ASP A 20 14.72 -3.93 -4.67
CA ASP A 20 15.69 -2.85 -4.90
C ASP A 20 15.62 -1.74 -3.85
N GLU A 21 14.40 -1.34 -3.44
CA GLU A 21 14.20 -0.19 -2.55
C GLU A 21 13.93 -0.59 -1.09
N TYR A 22 13.42 -1.80 -0.86
CA TYR A 22 12.97 -2.25 0.46
C TYR A 22 13.70 -3.51 0.95
N GLY A 23 14.83 -3.88 0.31
CA GLY A 23 15.67 -5.00 0.73
C GLY A 23 14.97 -6.36 0.66
N GLY A 24 13.93 -6.48 -0.16
CA GLY A 24 13.12 -7.70 -0.28
C GLY A 24 12.06 -7.87 0.83
N ASP A 25 11.94 -6.91 1.75
CA ASP A 25 10.91 -6.92 2.80
C ASP A 25 9.75 -5.98 2.45
N PRO A 26 8.59 -6.50 2.01
CA PRO A 26 7.44 -5.64 1.72
C PRO A 26 6.90 -4.94 2.96
N THR A 27 7.15 -5.43 4.18
CA THR A 27 6.65 -4.77 5.40
C THR A 27 7.34 -3.43 5.66
N ALA A 28 8.56 -3.24 5.16
CA ALA A 28 9.29 -1.97 5.23
C ALA A 28 8.54 -0.80 4.57
N LEU A 29 7.53 -1.08 3.73
CA LEU A 29 6.60 -0.06 3.24
C LEU A 29 5.84 0.67 4.37
N TRP A 30 5.64 0.06 5.54
CA TRP A 30 4.84 0.62 6.64
C TRP A 30 5.40 0.43 8.06
N THR A 31 6.52 -0.27 8.26
CA THR A 31 7.04 -0.61 9.60
C THR A 31 8.19 0.28 10.10
N ASP A 32 8.67 1.25 9.32
CA ASP A 32 9.82 2.10 9.66
C ASP A 32 9.48 3.35 10.49
N GLY A 33 8.27 3.42 11.05
CA GLY A 33 7.79 4.55 11.85
C GLY A 33 7.28 5.75 11.05
N ALA A 34 7.13 5.62 9.73
CA ALA A 34 6.58 6.65 8.86
C ALA A 34 5.13 7.06 9.22
N ASP A 35 4.74 8.29 8.83
CA ASP A 35 3.37 8.77 8.98
C ASP A 35 2.42 8.16 7.93
N GLY A 36 1.11 8.30 8.14
CA GLY A 36 0.11 7.74 7.22
C GLY A 36 0.19 8.30 5.78
N ARG A 37 0.73 9.50 5.58
CA ARG A 37 0.89 10.07 4.22
C ARG A 37 2.05 9.40 3.50
N GLU A 38 3.15 9.16 4.20
CA GLU A 38 4.29 8.45 3.64
C GLU A 38 3.98 6.98 3.40
N VAL A 39 3.31 6.30 4.33
CA VAL A 39 2.80 4.94 4.12
C VAL A 39 1.78 4.87 2.97
N LEU A 40 1.05 5.95 2.66
CA LEU A 40 0.23 6.02 1.45
C LEU A 40 1.06 6.25 0.18
N ARG A 41 2.09 7.10 0.26
CA ARG A 41 2.93 7.49 -0.89
C ARG A 41 3.67 6.28 -1.47
N ARG A 42 4.17 5.38 -0.63
CA ARG A 42 4.98 4.24 -1.06
C ARG A 42 4.19 3.24 -1.92
N PRO A 43 3.02 2.72 -1.52
CA PRO A 43 2.17 1.91 -2.39
C PRO A 43 1.79 2.65 -3.68
N LYS A 44 1.51 3.97 -3.64
CA LYS A 44 1.20 4.73 -4.87
C LYS A 44 2.35 4.74 -5.88
N ALA A 45 3.59 4.56 -5.45
CA ALA A 45 4.76 4.47 -6.32
C ALA A 45 4.94 3.07 -6.92
N LEU A 46 4.27 2.04 -6.38
CA LEU A 46 4.41 0.67 -6.86
C LEU A 46 3.64 0.43 -8.17
N PRO A 47 4.21 -0.32 -9.12
CA PRO A 47 3.51 -0.75 -10.32
C PRO A 47 2.17 -1.44 -10.01
N GLY A 48 1.08 -0.93 -10.61
CA GLY A 48 -0.26 -1.50 -10.46
C GLY A 48 -1.10 -0.91 -9.31
N PHE A 49 -0.53 -0.02 -8.50
CA PHE A 49 -1.23 0.75 -7.49
C PHE A 49 -1.58 2.15 -8.01
N GLY A 50 -2.87 2.39 -8.22
CA GLY A 50 -3.41 3.73 -8.36
C GLY A 50 -3.78 4.33 -7.00
N GLU A 51 -4.17 5.61 -6.99
CA GLU A 51 -4.55 6.32 -5.76
C GLU A 51 -5.59 5.58 -4.93
N GLN A 52 -6.66 5.10 -5.57
CA GLN A 52 -7.73 4.37 -4.89
C GLN A 52 -7.23 3.09 -4.21
N LYS A 53 -6.44 2.28 -4.93
CA LYS A 53 -5.88 1.02 -4.40
C LYS A 53 -4.93 1.27 -3.24
N ALA A 54 -4.13 2.33 -3.31
CA ALA A 54 -3.22 2.69 -2.23
C ALA A 54 -3.98 3.14 -0.97
N LYS A 55 -5.06 3.91 -1.13
CA LYS A 55 -5.93 4.30 0.01
C LYS A 55 -6.64 3.09 0.64
N ILE A 56 -7.14 2.16 -0.19
CA ILE A 56 -7.72 0.89 0.29
C ILE A 56 -6.66 0.09 1.05
N PHE A 57 -5.45 -0.04 0.50
CA PHE A 57 -4.36 -0.76 1.14
C PHE A 57 -4.01 -0.17 2.52
N LEU A 58 -3.83 1.15 2.62
CA LEU A 58 -3.61 1.81 3.91
C LEU A 58 -4.78 1.60 4.89
N ALA A 59 -6.02 1.63 4.40
CA ALA A 59 -7.19 1.38 5.23
C ALA A 59 -7.21 -0.06 5.78
N LEU A 60 -6.86 -1.05 4.95
CA LEU A 60 -6.77 -2.45 5.37
C LEU A 60 -5.68 -2.64 6.42
N LEU A 61 -4.50 -2.05 6.21
CA LEU A 61 -3.40 -2.06 7.19
C LEU A 61 -3.88 -1.57 8.56
N GLY A 62 -4.56 -0.43 8.63
CA GLY A 62 -5.05 0.12 9.89
C GLY A 62 -6.23 -0.63 10.50
N LYS A 63 -7.18 -1.09 9.68
CA LYS A 63 -8.42 -1.72 10.17
C LYS A 63 -8.28 -3.19 10.52
N GLN A 64 -7.47 -3.92 9.76
CA GLN A 64 -7.38 -5.38 9.86
C GLN A 64 -6.06 -5.85 10.46
N TYR A 65 -4.97 -5.10 10.25
CA TYR A 65 -3.62 -5.51 10.69
C TYR A 65 -3.08 -4.68 11.86
N GLY A 66 -3.85 -3.72 12.38
CA GLY A 66 -3.45 -2.88 13.52
C GLY A 66 -2.33 -1.88 13.24
N VAL A 67 -1.94 -1.72 11.97
CA VAL A 67 -0.89 -0.78 11.54
C VAL A 67 -1.47 0.62 11.50
N THR A 68 -1.25 1.39 12.57
CA THR A 68 -1.92 2.68 12.82
C THR A 68 -0.98 3.89 12.84
N PRO A 69 -0.19 4.14 11.77
CA PRO A 69 0.73 5.27 11.72
C PRO A 69 -0.05 6.60 11.83
N THR A 70 0.56 7.61 12.44
CA THR A 70 -0.13 8.88 12.72
C THR A 70 -0.76 9.45 11.44
N GLY A 71 -2.05 9.79 11.51
CA GLY A 71 -2.80 10.36 10.40
C GLY A 71 -3.28 9.36 9.32
N TRP A 72 -3.12 8.04 9.51
CA TRP A 72 -3.50 7.04 8.51
C TRP A 72 -4.97 7.12 8.05
N ARG A 73 -5.92 7.41 8.95
CA ARG A 73 -7.34 7.54 8.59
C ARG A 73 -7.60 8.71 7.65
N ALA A 74 -6.96 9.86 7.91
CA ALA A 74 -7.07 11.03 7.05
C ALA A 74 -6.43 10.78 5.68
N ALA A 75 -5.26 10.14 5.66
CA ALA A 75 -4.58 9.76 4.41
C ALA A 75 -5.39 8.75 3.58
N ALA A 76 -6.04 7.77 4.23
CA ALA A 76 -6.91 6.80 3.57
C ALA A 76 -8.25 7.39 3.05
N GLY A 77 -8.60 8.63 3.44
CA GLY A 77 -9.83 9.28 3.01
C GLY A 77 -11.10 8.53 3.45
N ASP A 78 -12.05 8.34 2.55
CA ASP A 78 -13.32 7.63 2.84
C ASP A 78 -13.11 6.20 3.32
N TYR A 79 -12.04 5.54 2.84
CA TYR A 79 -11.65 4.20 3.28
C TYR A 79 -11.14 4.18 4.72
N GLY A 80 -10.73 5.32 5.28
CA GLY A 80 -10.30 5.47 6.66
C GLY A 80 -11.44 5.64 7.67
N LYS A 81 -12.69 5.79 7.24
CA LYS A 81 -13.85 5.97 8.12
C LYS A 81 -14.15 4.71 8.96
N ALA A 82 -14.69 4.89 10.16
CA ALA A 82 -15.18 3.78 10.97
C ALA A 82 -16.37 3.11 10.26
N GLY A 83 -16.44 1.78 10.29
CA GLY A 83 -17.52 1.02 9.65
C GLY A 83 -17.48 0.95 8.12
N SER A 84 -16.50 1.56 7.43
CA SER A 84 -16.29 1.31 6.01
C SER A 84 -15.49 0.02 5.77
N HIS A 85 -15.82 -0.69 4.70
CA HIS A 85 -15.14 -1.92 4.25
C HIS A 85 -14.26 -1.64 3.03
#